data_AF-A0A0C2H657-F1
#
_entry.id   AF-A0A0C2H657-F1
#
_cell.length_a   1.000
_cell.length_b   1.000
_cell.length_c   1.000
_cell.angle_alpha   90.00
_cell.angle_beta   90.00
_cell.angle_gamma   90.00
#
_symmetry.space_group_name_H-M   'P 1'
#
loop_
_entity.id
_entity.type
_entity.pdbx_description
1 polymer ?
#
loop_
_entity_poly.entity_id
_entity_poly.type
_entity_poly.pdbx_seq_one_letter_code
_entity_poly.pdbx_strand_id
1 'polypeptide(L)'
;MDSGSCLFEGGWDCYRSFAKANLMRMSIALFAPGWISEKFPAADPIEYGLRFWKKLALYTPARPILQLPVSTDFCAGFTRDAEGYVQST
;
A
#
# COMPACT_ATOMS: atom_id res chain seq x y z
N MET A 1 10.51 30.20 -14.54
CA MET A 1 9.51 30.38 -13.47
C MET A 1 9.28 29.01 -12.86
N ASP A 2 9.93 28.74 -11.73
CA ASP A 2 9.73 27.54 -10.94
C ASP A 2 8.38 27.61 -10.23
N SER A 3 7.42 26.81 -10.69
CA SER A 3 6.16 26.57 -9.99
C SER A 3 6.46 25.61 -8.83
N GLY A 4 6.47 26.12 -7.60
CA GLY A 4 6.61 25.32 -6.39
C GLY A 4 5.54 24.22 -6.33
N SER A 5 5.92 22.99 -6.69
CA SER A 5 5.07 21.82 -6.53
C SER A 5 4.97 21.48 -5.05
N CYS A 6 3.78 21.60 -4.48
CA CYS A 6 3.46 21.07 -3.16
C CYS A 6 3.98 19.62 -3.05
N LEU A 7 4.77 19.31 -2.02
CA LEU A 7 5.66 18.14 -1.92
C LEU A 7 4.93 16.77 -1.77
N PHE A 8 3.60 16.77 -1.77
CA PHE A 8 2.80 15.63 -1.34
C PHE A 8 1.82 15.23 -2.44
N GLU A 9 2.25 14.34 -3.34
CA GLU A 9 1.32 13.66 -4.24
C GLU A 9 0.64 12.51 -3.45
N GLY A 10 -0.69 12.43 -3.52
CA GLY A 10 -1.49 11.43 -2.82
C GLY A 10 -1.96 10.30 -3.72
N GLY A 11 -2.72 9.37 -3.15
CA GLY A 11 -3.35 8.29 -3.91
C GLY A 11 -2.36 7.45 -4.71
N TRP A 12 -2.65 7.24 -6.00
CA TRP A 12 -1.82 6.40 -6.90
C TRP A 12 -0.46 6.98 -7.27
N ASP A 13 -0.25 8.29 -7.09
CA ASP A 13 0.97 9.00 -7.48
C ASP A 13 1.93 9.25 -6.30
N CYS A 14 1.57 8.74 -5.11
CA CYS A 14 2.37 8.82 -3.89
C CYS A 14 3.83 8.33 -4.05
N TYR A 15 4.08 7.43 -5.00
CA TYR A 15 5.43 6.96 -5.32
C TYR A 15 6.41 8.09 -5.70
N ARG A 16 5.93 9.22 -6.24
CA ARG A 16 6.80 10.37 -6.56
C ARG A 16 7.33 11.05 -5.30
N SER A 17 6.49 11.20 -4.28
CA SER A 17 6.92 11.69 -2.97
C SER A 17 7.90 10.71 -2.32
N PHE A 18 7.71 9.40 -2.49
CA PHE A 18 8.67 8.38 -2.05
C PHE A 18 10.02 8.51 -2.75
N ALA A 19 10.02 8.71 -4.07
CA ALA A 19 11.25 8.90 -4.84
C ALA A 19 12.06 10.10 -4.33
N LYS A 20 11.39 11.22 -4.05
CA LYS A 20 12.03 12.43 -3.50
C LYS A 20 12.55 12.21 -2.08
N ALA A 21 11.76 11.59 -1.20
CA ALA A 21 12.17 11.31 0.17
C ALA A 21 13.35 10.32 0.23
N ASN A 22 13.36 9.32 -0.65
CA ASN A 22 14.47 8.38 -0.79
C ASN A 22 15.76 9.07 -1.25
N LEU A 23 15.68 10.00 -2.22
CA LEU A 23 16.82 10.82 -2.65
C LEU A 23 17.41 11.63 -1.49
N MET A 24 16.56 12.12 -0.59
CA MET A 24 16.94 12.88 0.61
C MET A 24 17.33 11.99 1.81
N ARG A 25 17.29 10.66 1.67
CA ARG A 25 17.58 9.67 2.74
C ARG A 25 16.70 9.84 3.98
N MET A 26 15.43 10.19 3.79
CA MET A 26 14.46 10.37 4.87
C MET A 26 13.55 9.15 5.02
N SER A 27 13.02 8.95 6.23
CA SER A 27 11.89 8.06 6.47
C SER A 27 10.59 8.69 5.97
N ILE A 28 9.59 7.86 5.71
CA ILE A 28 8.30 8.27 5.15
C ILE A 28 7.18 7.71 6.03
N ALA A 29 6.19 8.55 6.32
CA ALA A 29 4.93 8.13 6.92
C ALA A 29 3.82 8.20 5.88
N LEU A 30 3.01 7.14 5.77
CA LEU A 30 1.80 7.12 4.94
C LEU A 30 0.61 7.57 5.79
N PHE A 31 -0.07 8.62 5.34
CA PHE A 31 -1.32 9.07 5.94
C PHE A 31 -2.51 8.47 5.18
N ALA A 32 -3.50 7.96 5.92
CA ALA A 32 -4.73 7.35 5.40
C ALA A 32 -4.52 6.30 4.28
N PRO A 33 -3.65 5.27 4.46
CA PRO A 33 -3.42 4.25 3.43
C PRO A 33 -4.68 3.40 3.11
N GLY A 34 -5.70 3.42 3.97
CA GLY A 34 -7.00 2.76 3.76
C GLY A 34 -7.90 3.42 2.71
N TRP A 35 -7.50 4.56 2.14
CA TRP A 35 -8.27 5.30 1.13
C TRP A 35 -8.68 4.46 -0.08
N ILE A 36 -7.95 3.39 -0.39
CA ILE A 36 -8.23 2.48 -1.51
C ILE A 36 -9.61 1.82 -1.33
N SER A 37 -9.88 1.29 -0.15
CA SER A 37 -11.15 0.62 0.16
C SER A 37 -12.30 1.61 0.21
N GLU A 38 -12.07 2.83 0.70
CA GLU A 38 -13.07 3.90 0.74
C GLU A 38 -13.44 4.41 -0.67
N LYS A 39 -12.44 4.55 -1.54
CA LYS A 39 -12.63 5.12 -2.89
C LYS A 39 -13.14 4.08 -3.89
N PHE A 40 -12.79 2.81 -3.71
CA PHE A 40 -13.13 1.72 -4.63
C PHE A 40 -13.85 0.59 -3.88
N PRO A 41 -15.06 0.81 -3.35
CA PRO A 41 -15.76 -0.16 -2.51
C PRO A 41 -16.14 -1.46 -3.24
N ALA A 42 -16.25 -1.42 -4.57
CA ALA A 42 -16.57 -2.59 -5.40
C ALA A 42 -15.32 -3.31 -5.95
N ALA A 43 -14.11 -2.76 -5.73
CA ALA A 43 -12.88 -3.38 -6.20
C ALA A 43 -12.37 -4.43 -5.20
N ASP A 44 -11.55 -5.35 -5.68
CA ASP A 44 -10.84 -6.27 -4.80
C ASP A 44 -9.76 -5.50 -4.01
N PRO A 45 -9.85 -5.44 -2.67
CA PRO A 45 -8.92 -4.70 -1.83
C PRO A 45 -7.51 -5.31 -1.85
N ILE A 46 -7.39 -6.63 -2.07
CA ILE A 46 -6.09 -7.30 -2.21
C ILE A 46 -5.45 -6.85 -3.52
N GLU A 47 -6.17 -6.92 -4.63
CA GLU A 47 -5.64 -6.55 -5.94
C GLU A 47 -5.18 -5.08 -5.96
N TYR A 48 -6.03 -4.17 -5.49
CA TYR A 48 -5.72 -2.74 -5.49
C TYR A 48 -4.65 -2.39 -4.46
N GLY A 49 -4.64 -3.05 -3.30
CA GLY A 49 -3.57 -2.96 -2.32
C GLY A 49 -2.23 -3.38 -2.91
N LEU A 50 -2.17 -4.55 -3.56
CA LEU A 50 -0.95 -5.03 -4.24
C LEU A 50 -0.50 -4.05 -5.33
N ARG A 51 -1.43 -3.50 -6.14
CA ARG A 51 -1.10 -2.50 -7.16
C ARG A 51 -0.48 -1.24 -6.54
N PHE A 52 -0.99 -0.79 -5.40
CA PHE A 52 -0.45 0.36 -4.68
C PHE A 52 0.95 0.07 -4.14
N TRP A 53 1.09 -0.99 -3.34
CA TRP A 53 2.36 -1.35 -2.71
C TRP A 53 3.46 -1.73 -3.71
N LYS A 54 3.09 -2.31 -4.87
CA LYS A 54 4.04 -2.63 -5.95
C LYS A 54 4.76 -1.39 -6.49
N LYS A 55 4.10 -0.23 -6.56
CA LYS A 55 4.74 1.03 -6.96
C LYS A 55 5.74 1.53 -5.92
N LEU A 56 5.49 1.23 -4.65
CA LEU A 56 6.32 1.68 -3.52
C LEU A 56 7.49 0.72 -3.23
N ALA A 57 7.40 -0.54 -3.65
CA ALA A 57 8.38 -1.59 -3.39
C ALA A 57 9.82 -1.23 -3.81
N LEU A 58 10.01 -0.36 -4.80
CA LEU A 58 11.32 0.14 -5.22
C LEU A 58 12.00 1.04 -4.17
N TYR A 59 11.22 1.67 -3.31
CA TYR A 59 11.70 2.61 -2.28
C TYR A 59 11.60 2.02 -0.87
N THR A 60 10.76 1.02 -0.66
CA THR A 60 10.56 0.32 0.62
C THR A 60 10.74 -1.18 0.44
N PRO A 61 11.97 -1.71 0.57
CA PRO A 61 12.22 -3.13 0.40
C PRO A 61 11.52 -3.94 1.49
N ALA A 62 10.91 -5.06 1.10
CA ALA A 62 10.28 -5.99 2.02
C ALA A 62 11.32 -6.60 2.98
N ARG A 63 10.93 -6.80 4.24
CA ARG A 63 11.76 -7.48 5.23
C ARG A 63 11.67 -9.00 5.01
N PRO A 64 12.80 -9.71 4.89
CA PRO A 64 12.77 -11.17 4.75
C PRO A 64 12.39 -11.85 6.07
N ILE A 65 11.90 -13.09 5.98
CA ILE A 65 11.68 -13.93 7.15
C ILE A 65 13.02 -14.54 7.57
N LEU A 66 13.35 -14.45 8.86
CA LEU A 66 14.68 -14.79 9.38
C LEU A 66 14.75 -16.12 10.14
N GLN A 67 13.61 -16.74 10.45
CA GLN A 67 13.53 -17.93 11.30
C GLN A 67 12.52 -18.95 10.75
N LEU A 68 12.81 -20.23 10.93
CA LEU A 68 11.99 -21.38 10.50
C LEU A 68 11.59 -22.23 11.73
N PRO A 69 10.49 -23.01 11.67
CA PRO A 69 9.63 -23.24 10.51
C PRO A 69 8.63 -22.10 10.27
N VAL A 70 8.34 -21.84 8.99
CA VAL A 70 7.29 -20.92 8.56
C VAL A 70 6.16 -21.74 7.95
N SER A 71 4.94 -21.55 8.46
CA SER A 71 3.72 -22.14 7.93
C SER A 71 2.69 -21.03 7.77
N THR A 72 2.03 -20.98 6.63
CA THR A 72 0.94 -20.04 6.34
C THR A 72 -0.09 -20.71 5.44
N ASP A 73 -1.36 -20.42 5.68
CA ASP A 73 -2.52 -20.77 4.85
C ASP A 73 -2.90 -19.63 3.89
N PHE A 74 -2.14 -18.53 3.90
CA PHE A 74 -2.41 -17.30 3.15
C PHE A 74 -3.80 -16.69 3.45
N CYS A 75 -4.35 -16.91 4.65
CA CYS A 75 -5.59 -16.28 5.08
C CYS A 75 -5.40 -14.76 5.23
N ALA A 76 -6.13 -13.98 4.42
CA ALA A 76 -6.10 -12.51 4.48
C ALA A 76 -6.95 -11.93 5.64
N GLY A 77 -7.70 -12.77 6.36
CA GLY A 77 -8.59 -12.37 7.45
C GLY A 77 -9.97 -11.85 6.99
N PHE A 78 -10.31 -12.00 5.72
CA PHE A 78 -11.62 -11.67 5.17
C PHE A 78 -11.98 -12.55 3.96
N THR A 79 -13.27 -12.68 3.72
CA THR A 79 -13.87 -13.45 2.61
C THR A 79 -14.83 -12.58 1.82
N ARG A 80 -15.07 -12.93 0.55
CA ARG A 80 -16.06 -12.26 -0.30
C ARG A 80 -17.36 -13.06 -0.31
N ASP A 81 -18.47 -12.45 0.09
CA ASP A 81 -19.83 -12.98 -0.06
C ASP A 81 -20.58 -12.27 -1.20
N ALA A 82 -21.90 -12.45 -1.29
CA ALA A 82 -22.71 -11.83 -2.34
C ALA A 82 -22.93 -10.32 -2.09
N GLU A 83 -22.74 -9.88 -0.85
CA GLU A 83 -22.99 -8.52 -0.37
C GLU A 83 -21.71 -7.68 -0.28
N GLY A 84 -20.52 -8.29 -0.29
CA GLY A 84 -19.23 -7.61 -0.26
C GLY A 84 -18.12 -8.43 0.41
N TYR A 85 -17.21 -7.74 1.11
CA TYR A 85 -16.15 -8.37 1.89
C TYR A 85 -16.52 -8.39 3.37
N VAL A 86 -16.43 -9.56 3.99
CA VAL A 86 -16.74 -9.79 5.41
C VAL A 86 -15.51 -10.32 6.13
N GLN A 87 -15.26 -9.82 7.33
CA GLN A 87 -14.15 -10.26 8.16
C GLN A 87 -14.36 -11.71 8.60
N SER A 88 -13.34 -12.55 8.41
CA SER A 88 -13.38 -13.94 8.84
C SER A 88 -13.11 -13.99 10.35
N THR A 89 -14.08 -14.51 11.12
CA THR A 89 -13.99 -14.69 12.58
C THR A 89 -13.06 -15.83 12.98
#